data_AF-A0A9N9RDR8-F1
#
_entry.id   AF-A0A9N9RDR8-F1
#
_cell.length_a   1.000
_cell.length_b   1.000
_cell.length_c   1.000
_cell.angle_alpha   90.00
_cell.angle_beta   90.00
_cell.angle_gamma   90.00
#
_symmetry.space_group_name_H-M   'P 1'
#
loop_
_entity.id
_entity.type
_entity.pdbx_description
1 polymer ?
#
loop_
_entity_poly.entity_id
_entity_poly.type
_entity_poly.pdbx_seq_one_letter_code
_entity_poly.pdbx_strand_id
1 'polypeptide(L)'
;MNDILKLLPIYFPAAFNADVLRKLNIDIGTLPQRSQHILRQTADNLYSLKIDQLDSTAISLQHSRLEVERMEGEYEILKVKQKNAELQMKIDSNKMFLNGLRRDLECSKEFLASQTPNPENIREHFRQLKLKVATYEENYEKAMAKFNKLSVPPHLYPKSLLTLASTLATLRAEAETLRQRADDVLLAREARSTINRLRR
;
A
#
# COMPACT_ATOMS: atom_id res chain seq x y z
N MET A 1 -10.03 47.89 -52.91
CA MET A 1 -9.18 47.53 -51.76
C MET A 1 -10.09 46.86 -50.75
N ASN A 2 -10.41 45.59 -50.93
CA ASN A 2 -9.58 44.40 -50.69
C ASN A 2 -9.97 43.77 -49.36
N ASP A 3 -10.52 42.57 -49.48
CA ASP A 3 -10.18 41.40 -48.68
C ASP A 3 -10.50 41.40 -47.18
N ILE A 4 -11.79 41.25 -46.84
CA ILE A 4 -12.19 40.44 -45.65
C ILE A 4 -13.40 39.52 -45.99
N LEU A 5 -13.64 39.22 -47.27
CA LEU A 5 -14.66 38.24 -47.71
C LEU A 5 -14.13 36.80 -47.83
N LYS A 6 -12.99 36.50 -47.23
CA LYS A 6 -12.44 35.14 -47.20
C LYS A 6 -11.92 34.85 -45.81
N LEU A 7 -12.75 34.29 -44.95
CA LEU A 7 -12.34 33.28 -43.97
C LEU A 7 -13.59 32.56 -43.45
N LEU A 8 -13.72 31.32 -43.92
CA LEU A 8 -14.52 30.20 -43.38
C LEU A 8 -16.04 30.20 -43.60
N PRO A 9 -16.57 29.20 -44.34
CA PRO A 9 -18.01 28.96 -44.44
C PRO A 9 -18.45 28.23 -43.16
N ILE A 10 -18.92 28.95 -42.15
CA ILE A 10 -19.58 28.30 -41.01
C ILE A 10 -20.86 29.07 -40.72
N TYR A 11 -21.84 28.82 -41.57
CA TYR A 11 -23.17 29.43 -41.54
C TYR A 11 -24.18 28.39 -41.08
N PHE A 12 -24.19 27.98 -39.79
CA PHE A 12 -25.14 26.91 -39.40
C PHE A 12 -25.97 27.01 -38.12
N PRO A 13 -25.83 28.00 -37.21
CA PRO A 13 -26.90 28.26 -36.23
C PRO A 13 -27.60 29.62 -36.41
N ALA A 14 -26.94 30.59 -37.06
CA ALA A 14 -27.53 31.91 -37.33
C ALA A 14 -28.69 31.85 -38.34
N ALA A 15 -28.70 30.83 -39.22
CA ALA A 15 -29.70 30.69 -40.27
C ALA A 15 -31.10 30.43 -39.70
N PHE A 16 -31.26 29.59 -38.69
CA PHE A 16 -32.57 29.27 -38.14
C PHE A 16 -33.19 30.44 -37.38
N ASN A 17 -32.41 31.12 -36.53
CA ASN A 17 -32.88 32.30 -35.80
C ASN A 17 -33.10 33.49 -36.75
N ALA A 18 -32.24 33.69 -37.76
CA ALA A 18 -32.45 34.72 -38.78
C ALA A 18 -33.62 34.42 -39.71
N ASP A 19 -33.90 33.15 -40.02
CA ASP A 19 -35.06 32.74 -40.84
C ASP A 19 -36.37 32.85 -40.06
N VAL A 20 -36.39 32.53 -38.76
CA VAL A 20 -37.56 32.77 -37.90
C VAL A 20 -37.80 34.27 -37.74
N LEU A 21 -36.75 35.06 -37.51
CA LEU A 21 -36.87 36.53 -37.41
C LEU A 21 -37.25 37.18 -38.75
N ARG A 22 -36.74 36.69 -39.89
CA ARG A 22 -37.18 37.09 -41.24
C ARG A 22 -38.62 36.71 -41.52
N LYS A 23 -39.07 35.51 -41.14
CA LYS A 23 -40.46 35.07 -41.26
C LYS A 23 -41.41 35.91 -40.39
N LEU A 24 -40.91 36.44 -39.26
CA LEU A 24 -41.62 37.36 -38.38
C LEU A 24 -41.42 38.84 -38.79
N ASN A 25 -40.67 39.12 -39.85
CA ASN A 25 -40.34 40.44 -40.37
C ASN A 25 -39.67 41.38 -39.33
N ILE A 26 -38.88 40.81 -38.42
CA ILE A 26 -38.14 41.52 -37.36
C ILE A 26 -36.66 41.50 -37.73
N ASP A 27 -36.04 42.68 -37.80
CA ASP A 27 -34.60 42.81 -37.99
C ASP A 27 -33.86 42.60 -36.65
N ILE A 28 -32.72 41.92 -36.69
CA ILE A 28 -31.87 41.72 -35.52
C ILE A 28 -31.37 43.06 -34.97
N GLY A 29 -31.17 44.05 -35.85
CA GLY A 29 -30.75 45.41 -35.50
C GLY A 29 -31.80 46.22 -34.72
N THR A 30 -33.09 45.88 -34.83
CA THR A 30 -34.20 46.60 -34.15
C THR A 30 -34.59 45.98 -32.81
N LEU A 31 -34.02 44.84 -32.45
CA LEU A 31 -34.23 44.21 -31.14
C LEU A 31 -33.56 45.00 -30.01
N PRO A 32 -34.11 44.99 -28.79
CA PRO A 32 -33.45 45.56 -27.61
C PRO A 32 -32.05 44.99 -27.40
N GLN A 33 -31.10 45.82 -26.95
CA GLN A 33 -29.68 45.44 -26.76
C GLN A 33 -29.51 44.18 -25.91
N ARG A 34 -30.34 44.01 -24.88
CA ARG A 34 -30.32 42.83 -24.00
C ARG A 34 -30.66 41.55 -24.77
N SER A 35 -31.62 41.61 -25.67
CA SER A 35 -32.04 40.48 -26.52
C SER A 35 -30.97 40.15 -27.56
N GLN A 36 -30.35 41.17 -28.17
CA GLN A 36 -29.21 40.96 -29.08
C GLN A 36 -28.02 40.31 -28.37
N HIS A 37 -27.74 40.72 -27.13
CA HIS A 37 -26.67 40.14 -26.33
C HIS A 37 -26.94 38.67 -26.01
N ILE A 38 -28.16 38.34 -25.59
CA ILE A 38 -28.57 36.95 -25.32
C ILE A 38 -28.43 36.10 -26.59
N LEU A 39 -28.91 36.58 -27.75
CA LEU A 39 -28.80 35.85 -29.01
C LEU A 39 -27.35 35.58 -29.41
N ARG A 40 -26.47 36.57 -29.25
CA ARG A 40 -25.02 36.40 -29.49
C ARG A 40 -24.40 35.40 -28.53
N GLN A 41 -24.66 35.53 -27.23
CA GLN A 41 -24.18 34.58 -26.22
C GLN A 41 -24.67 33.15 -26.50
N THR A 42 -25.93 32.97 -26.88
CA THR A 42 -26.45 31.64 -27.23
C THR A 42 -25.80 31.11 -28.50
N ALA A 43 -25.54 31.94 -29.51
CA ALA A 43 -24.86 31.52 -30.74
C ALA A 43 -23.40 31.10 -30.46
N ASP A 44 -22.69 31.86 -29.62
CA ASP A 44 -21.32 31.56 -29.20
C ASP A 44 -21.26 30.25 -28.38
N ASN A 45 -22.25 30.04 -27.51
CA ASN A 45 -22.37 28.81 -26.73
C ASN A 45 -22.68 27.60 -27.61
N LEU A 46 -23.57 27.71 -28.60
CA LEU A 46 -23.87 26.62 -29.53
C LEU A 46 -22.67 26.29 -30.43
N TYR A 47 -21.93 27.31 -30.84
CA TYR A 47 -20.71 27.15 -31.63
C TYR A 47 -19.62 26.42 -30.84
N SER A 48 -19.37 26.85 -29.59
CA SER A 48 -18.39 26.18 -28.72
C SER A 48 -18.79 24.74 -28.38
N LEU A 49 -20.09 24.46 -28.28
CA LEU A 49 -20.64 23.13 -28.05
C LEU A 49 -20.77 22.27 -29.33
N LYS A 50 -20.49 22.83 -30.52
CA LYS A 50 -20.66 22.20 -31.84
C LYS A 50 -22.06 21.62 -32.08
N ILE A 51 -23.08 22.38 -31.72
CA ILE A 51 -24.48 21.99 -31.89
C ILE A 51 -25.06 22.67 -33.13
N ASP A 52 -25.44 21.88 -34.14
CA ASP A 52 -25.89 22.37 -35.44
C ASP A 52 -27.34 22.89 -35.44
N GLN A 53 -28.16 22.49 -34.47
CA GLN A 53 -29.56 22.90 -34.36
C GLN A 53 -29.97 23.15 -32.91
N LEU A 54 -30.83 24.15 -32.69
CA LEU A 54 -31.35 24.50 -31.36
C LEU A 54 -32.40 23.48 -30.89
N ASP A 55 -31.98 22.23 -30.65
CA ASP A 55 -32.78 21.19 -30.02
C ASP A 55 -32.37 21.08 -28.54
N SER A 56 -33.36 21.20 -27.64
CA SER A 56 -33.09 21.11 -26.20
C SER A 56 -32.50 19.76 -25.83
N THR A 57 -32.87 18.70 -26.54
CA THR A 57 -32.36 17.34 -26.32
C THR A 57 -30.87 17.26 -26.66
N ALA A 58 -30.47 17.81 -27.80
CA ALA A 58 -29.07 17.86 -28.24
C ALA A 58 -28.19 18.70 -27.28
N ILE A 59 -28.71 19.84 -26.80
CA ILE A 59 -28.02 20.68 -25.81
C ILE A 59 -27.84 19.94 -24.49
N SER A 60 -28.90 19.29 -23.98
CA SER A 60 -28.84 18.51 -22.75
C SER A 60 -27.88 17.31 -22.86
N LEU A 61 -27.88 16.61 -23.99
CA LEU A 61 -26.96 15.49 -24.26
C LEU A 61 -25.50 15.95 -24.26
N GLN A 62 -25.21 17.07 -24.92
CA GLN A 62 -23.84 17.59 -25.00
C GLN A 62 -23.34 18.10 -23.63
N HIS A 63 -24.21 18.77 -22.87
CA HIS A 63 -23.90 19.18 -21.50
C HIS A 63 -23.67 17.95 -20.61
N SER A 64 -24.51 16.91 -20.74
CA SER A 64 -24.33 15.67 -20.00
C SER A 64 -23.01 14.99 -20.35
N ARG A 65 -22.58 15.03 -21.61
CA ARG A 65 -21.31 14.46 -22.05
C ARG A 65 -20.11 15.19 -21.44
N LEU A 66 -20.10 16.51 -21.47
CA LEU A 66 -19.03 17.32 -20.86
C LEU A 66 -18.97 17.11 -19.34
N GLU A 67 -20.13 16.97 -18.70
CA GLU A 67 -20.21 16.64 -17.27
C GLU A 67 -19.61 15.26 -16.98
N VAL A 68 -19.89 14.25 -17.80
CA VAL A 68 -19.29 12.92 -17.68
C VAL A 68 -17.77 12.98 -17.86
N GLU A 69 -17.28 13.65 -18.90
CA GLU A 69 -15.83 13.81 -19.13
C GLU A 69 -15.14 14.51 -17.95
N ARG A 70 -15.78 15.51 -17.34
CA ARG A 70 -15.27 16.16 -16.12
C ARG A 70 -15.24 15.21 -14.94
N MET A 71 -16.33 14.48 -14.71
CA MET A 71 -16.45 13.52 -13.61
C MET A 71 -15.46 12.35 -13.75
N GLU A 72 -15.17 11.89 -14.96
CA GLU A 72 -14.12 10.91 -15.23
C GLU A 72 -12.73 11.44 -14.85
N GLY A 73 -12.44 12.70 -15.19
CA GLY A 73 -11.20 13.37 -14.77
C GLY A 73 -11.09 13.51 -13.25
N GLU A 74 -12.17 13.93 -12.58
CA GLU A 74 -12.24 14.02 -11.12
C GLU A 74 -12.07 12.64 -10.45
N TYR A 75 -12.64 11.60 -11.04
CA TYR A 75 -12.52 10.23 -10.56
C TYR A 75 -11.07 9.72 -10.65
N GLU A 76 -10.36 9.96 -11.75
CA GLU A 76 -8.97 9.52 -11.88
C GLU A 76 -8.07 10.28 -10.89
N ILE A 77 -8.31 11.58 -10.67
CA ILE A 77 -7.63 12.35 -9.61
C ILE A 77 -7.89 11.74 -8.24
N LEU A 78 -9.14 11.35 -7.95
CA LEU A 78 -9.52 10.76 -6.67
C LEU A 78 -8.82 9.41 -6.45
N LYS A 79 -8.76 8.57 -7.49
CA LYS A 79 -8.04 7.28 -7.47
C LYS A 79 -6.56 7.46 -7.21
N VAL A 80 -5.93 8.45 -7.84
CA VAL A 80 -4.52 8.80 -7.58
C VAL A 80 -4.33 9.27 -6.14
N LYS A 81 -5.21 10.15 -5.62
CA LYS A 81 -5.15 10.61 -4.22
C LYS A 81 -5.29 9.47 -3.22
N GLN A 82 -6.21 8.54 -3.45
CA GLN A 82 -6.38 7.35 -2.62
C GLN A 82 -5.11 6.50 -2.61
N LYS A 83 -4.55 6.19 -3.78
CA LYS A 83 -3.31 5.41 -3.87
C LYS A 83 -2.13 6.10 -3.18
N ASN A 84 -2.06 7.44 -3.27
CA ASN A 84 -1.02 8.20 -2.59
C ASN A 84 -1.18 8.13 -1.06
N ALA A 85 -2.41 8.20 -0.54
CA ALA A 85 -2.69 8.02 0.88
C ALA A 85 -2.30 6.60 1.37
N GLU A 86 -2.62 5.56 0.59
CA GLU A 86 -2.22 4.18 0.90
C GLU A 86 -0.70 4.00 0.93
N LEU A 87 0.01 4.62 -0.03
CA LEU A 87 1.48 4.61 -0.04
C LEU A 87 2.07 5.35 1.16
N GLN A 88 1.49 6.49 1.54
CA GLN A 88 1.93 7.24 2.71
C GLN A 88 1.76 6.41 4.00
N MET A 89 0.63 5.72 4.16
CA MET A 89 0.44 4.80 5.29
C MET A 89 1.50 3.69 5.34
N LYS A 90 1.88 3.13 4.18
CA LYS A 90 2.95 2.12 4.10
C LYS A 90 4.31 2.72 4.46
N ILE A 91 4.61 3.94 4.00
CA ILE A 91 5.85 4.64 4.36
C ILE A 91 5.91 4.87 5.87
N ASP A 92 4.81 5.31 6.48
CA ASP A 92 4.75 5.57 7.93
C ASP A 92 4.91 4.28 8.74
N SER A 93 4.27 3.20 8.29
CA SER A 93 4.45 1.87 8.89
C SER A 93 5.91 1.39 8.80
N ASN A 94 6.53 1.53 7.62
CA ASN A 94 7.94 1.17 7.41
C ASN A 94 8.87 2.03 8.28
N LYS A 95 8.57 3.32 8.44
CA LYS A 95 9.33 4.23 9.30
C LYS A 95 9.27 3.81 10.77
N MET A 96 8.08 3.44 11.25
CA MET A 96 7.91 2.89 12.61
C MET A 96 8.69 1.60 12.79
N PHE A 97 8.63 0.69 11.81
CA PHE A 97 9.38 -0.56 11.83
C PHE A 97 10.89 -0.33 11.88
N LEU A 98 11.42 0.55 11.02
CA LEU A 98 12.85 0.91 11.02
C LEU A 98 13.29 1.56 12.33
N ASN A 99 12.44 2.38 12.95
CA ASN A 99 12.72 2.96 14.27
C ASN A 99 12.74 1.88 15.37
N GLY A 100 11.90 0.85 15.27
CA GLY A 100 11.95 -0.33 16.13
C GLY A 100 13.29 -1.05 15.99
N LEU A 101 13.68 -1.40 14.76
CA LEU A 101 14.96 -2.07 14.49
C LEU A 101 16.17 -1.26 14.99
N ARG A 102 16.15 0.06 14.82
CA ARG A 102 17.22 0.93 15.34
C ARG A 102 17.30 0.89 16.86
N ARG A 103 16.16 0.88 17.55
CA ARG A 103 16.12 0.74 19.01
C ARG A 103 16.63 -0.63 19.45
N ASP A 104 16.19 -1.70 18.82
CA ASP A 104 16.62 -3.06 19.15
C ASP A 104 18.13 -3.25 18.94
N LEU A 105 18.67 -2.64 17.87
CA LEU A 105 20.09 -2.65 17.57
C LEU A 105 20.89 -1.85 18.61
N GLU A 106 20.39 -0.70 19.05
CA GLU A 106 21.03 0.10 20.10
C GLU A 106 21.01 -0.63 21.44
N CYS A 107 19.86 -1.18 21.85
CA CYS A 107 19.75 -2.00 23.04
C CYS A 107 20.70 -3.22 22.99
N SER A 108 20.85 -3.84 21.81
CA SER A 108 21.79 -4.94 21.63
C SER A 108 23.24 -4.49 21.77
N LYS A 109 23.59 -3.32 21.22
CA LYS A 109 24.93 -2.74 21.40
C LYS A 109 25.23 -2.42 22.86
N GLU A 110 24.30 -1.78 23.57
CA GLU A 110 24.42 -1.47 24.99
C GLU A 110 24.56 -2.74 25.83
N PHE A 111 23.75 -3.75 25.52
CA PHE A 111 23.82 -5.07 26.15
C PHE A 111 25.17 -5.75 25.90
N LEU A 112 25.69 -5.73 24.67
CA LEU A 112 26.98 -6.32 24.34
C LEU A 112 28.16 -5.52 24.93
N ALA A 113 28.07 -4.19 24.96
CA ALA A 113 29.09 -3.33 25.54
C ALA A 113 29.18 -3.49 27.07
N SER A 114 28.07 -3.81 27.74
CA SER A 114 28.02 -4.10 29.17
C SER A 114 28.35 -5.55 29.53
N GLN A 115 28.42 -6.45 28.55
CA GLN A 115 28.82 -7.83 28.77
C GLN A 115 30.33 -7.94 29.01
N THR A 116 30.70 -8.27 30.24
CA THR A 116 32.00 -8.88 30.54
C THR A 116 31.79 -10.40 30.66
N PRO A 117 32.11 -11.19 29.63
CA PRO A 117 31.89 -12.62 29.65
C PRO A 117 32.79 -13.24 30.73
N ASN A 118 32.17 -13.63 31.84
CA ASN A 118 32.79 -14.39 32.91
C ASN A 118 32.04 -15.74 33.07
N PRO A 119 32.68 -16.78 33.64
CA PRO A 119 32.10 -18.12 33.70
C PRO A 119 30.75 -18.19 34.43
N GLU A 120 30.50 -17.30 35.39
CA GLU A 120 29.26 -17.27 36.17
C GLU A 120 28.11 -16.61 35.38
N ASN A 121 28.36 -15.51 34.68
CA ASN A 121 27.40 -14.87 33.79
C ASN A 121 26.98 -15.79 32.65
N ILE A 122 27.92 -16.58 32.11
CA ILE A 122 27.64 -17.56 31.06
C ILE A 122 26.76 -18.71 31.60
N ARG A 123 27.04 -19.21 32.80
CA ARG A 123 26.22 -20.25 33.45
C ARG A 123 24.82 -19.76 33.78
N GLU A 124 24.68 -18.53 34.26
CA GLU A 124 23.38 -17.94 34.54
C GLU A 124 22.57 -17.70 33.26
N HIS A 125 23.21 -17.21 32.19
CA HIS A 125 22.57 -17.12 30.87
C HIS A 125 22.09 -18.47 30.36
N PHE A 126 22.89 -19.52 30.51
CA PHE A 126 22.52 -20.88 30.13
C PHE A 126 21.33 -21.41 30.97
N ARG A 127 21.30 -21.12 32.27
CA ARG A 127 20.18 -21.45 33.16
C ARG A 127 18.90 -20.73 32.72
N GLN A 128 18.98 -19.44 32.40
CA GLN A 128 17.85 -18.65 31.90
C GLN A 128 17.34 -19.14 30.54
N LEU A 129 18.24 -19.54 29.63
CA LEU A 129 17.86 -20.13 28.34
C LEU A 129 17.09 -21.43 28.54
N LYS A 130 17.57 -22.33 29.41
CA LYS A 130 16.87 -23.57 29.75
C LYS A 130 15.46 -23.32 30.28
N LEU A 131 15.31 -22.33 31.16
CA LEU A 131 14.01 -21.96 31.71
C LEU A 131 13.06 -21.44 30.61
N LYS A 132 13.56 -20.58 29.71
CA LYS A 132 12.80 -20.09 28.55
C LYS A 132 12.35 -21.20 27.62
N VAL A 133 13.24 -22.15 27.31
CA VAL A 133 12.90 -23.32 26.47
C VAL A 133 11.79 -24.13 27.12
N ALA A 134 11.91 -24.45 28.41
CA ALA A 134 10.87 -25.19 29.13
C ALA A 134 9.50 -24.46 29.12
N THR A 135 9.50 -23.13 29.28
CA THR A 135 8.24 -22.35 29.20
C THR A 135 7.66 -22.33 27.80
N TYR A 136 8.48 -22.27 26.74
CA TYR A 136 7.99 -22.35 25.37
C TYR A 136 7.43 -23.73 25.03
N GLU A 137 8.07 -24.81 25.48
CA GLU A 137 7.56 -26.17 25.32
C GLU A 137 6.22 -26.35 26.04
N GLU A 138 6.10 -25.90 27.28
CA GLU A 138 4.85 -25.94 28.04
C GLU A 138 3.73 -25.14 27.35
N ASN A 139 4.05 -23.94 26.83
CA ASN A 139 3.09 -23.12 26.10
C ASN A 139 2.65 -23.75 24.78
N TYR A 140 3.57 -24.41 24.07
CA TYR A 140 3.29 -25.15 22.85
C TYR A 140 2.37 -26.35 23.14
N GLU A 141 2.65 -27.12 24.19
CA GLU A 141 1.80 -28.23 24.62
C GLU A 141 0.39 -27.76 25.01
N LYS A 142 0.29 -26.66 25.78
CA LYS A 142 -0.99 -26.04 26.12
C LYS A 142 -1.77 -25.59 24.89
N ALA A 143 -1.10 -25.02 23.89
CA ALA A 143 -1.72 -24.63 22.63
C ALA A 143 -2.21 -25.86 21.85
N MET A 144 -1.36 -26.89 21.69
CA MET A 144 -1.72 -28.15 21.03
C MET A 144 -2.89 -28.84 21.72
N ALA A 145 -2.93 -28.89 23.06
CA ALA A 145 -4.05 -29.46 23.80
C ALA A 145 -5.37 -28.72 23.53
N LYS A 146 -5.33 -27.38 23.40
CA LYS A 146 -6.51 -26.56 23.04
C LYS A 146 -6.98 -26.84 21.62
N PHE A 147 -6.06 -26.92 20.65
CA PHE A 147 -6.40 -27.21 19.26
C PHE A 147 -6.91 -28.65 19.05
N ASN A 148 -6.32 -29.62 19.74
CA ASN A 148 -6.79 -31.01 19.76
C ASN A 148 -8.19 -31.13 20.38
N LYS A 149 -8.47 -30.41 21.48
CA LYS A 149 -9.81 -30.36 22.09
C LYS A 149 -10.86 -29.77 21.16
N LEU A 150 -10.46 -28.83 20.30
CA LEU A 150 -11.33 -28.24 19.28
C LEU A 150 -11.44 -29.08 18.00
N SER A 151 -10.79 -30.26 17.93
CA SER A 151 -10.73 -31.13 16.74
C SER A 151 -10.35 -30.38 15.46
N VAL A 152 -9.51 -29.35 15.57
CA VAL A 152 -9.11 -28.54 14.42
C VAL A 152 -8.04 -29.32 13.64
N PRO A 153 -8.24 -29.60 12.34
CA PRO A 153 -7.23 -30.22 11.52
C PRO A 153 -5.91 -29.42 11.50
N PRO A 154 -4.72 -30.08 11.51
CA PRO A 154 -3.43 -29.40 11.60
C PRO A 154 -3.13 -28.38 10.50
N HIS A 155 -3.75 -28.52 9.33
CA HIS A 155 -3.59 -27.60 8.20
C HIS A 155 -4.39 -26.29 8.36
N LEU A 156 -5.31 -26.22 9.32
CA LEU A 156 -6.04 -25.00 9.70
C LEU A 156 -5.42 -24.30 10.91
N TYR A 157 -4.28 -24.77 11.39
CA TYR A 157 -3.58 -24.11 12.49
C TYR A 157 -3.10 -22.73 12.08
N PRO A 158 -3.15 -21.75 13.00
CA PRO A 158 -2.62 -20.42 12.74
C PRO A 158 -1.16 -20.51 12.25
N LYS A 159 -0.80 -19.68 11.26
CA LYS A 159 0.57 -19.62 10.73
C LYS A 159 1.62 -19.44 11.83
N SER A 160 1.28 -18.71 12.90
CA SER A 160 2.12 -18.52 14.08
C SER A 160 2.47 -19.83 14.81
N LEU A 161 1.57 -20.81 14.83
CA LEU A 161 1.81 -22.12 15.45
C LEU A 161 2.70 -23.01 14.56
N LEU A 162 2.51 -22.94 13.24
CA LEU A 162 3.38 -23.61 12.28
C LEU A 162 4.80 -23.04 12.31
N THR A 163 4.95 -21.71 12.37
CA THR A 163 6.26 -21.08 12.54
C THR A 163 6.89 -21.48 13.86
N LEU A 164 6.12 -21.53 14.96
CA LEU A 164 6.64 -21.94 16.27
C LEU A 164 7.14 -23.39 16.26
N ALA A 165 6.40 -24.30 15.62
CA ALA A 165 6.81 -25.69 15.44
C ALA A 165 8.11 -25.79 14.63
N SER A 166 8.26 -25.00 13.55
CA SER A 166 9.48 -24.98 12.75
C SER A 166 10.69 -24.45 13.54
N THR A 167 10.51 -23.37 14.32
CA THR A 167 11.58 -22.80 15.15
C THR A 167 12.00 -23.75 16.28
N LEU A 168 11.05 -24.53 16.80
CA LEU A 168 11.35 -25.53 17.82
C LEU A 168 12.19 -26.67 17.24
N ALA A 169 11.88 -27.11 16.01
CA ALA A 169 12.67 -28.12 15.31
C ALA A 169 14.10 -27.64 15.02
N THR A 170 14.29 -26.39 14.58
CA THR A 170 15.62 -25.82 14.34
C THR A 170 16.44 -25.70 15.63
N LEU A 171 15.82 -25.24 16.72
CA LEU A 171 16.48 -25.13 18.03
C LEU A 171 16.88 -26.49 18.60
N ARG A 172 16.07 -27.54 18.39
CA ARG A 172 16.43 -28.91 18.79
C ARG A 172 17.63 -29.44 18.00
N ALA A 173 17.68 -29.17 16.69
CA ALA A 173 18.83 -29.53 15.87
C ALA A 173 20.10 -28.79 16.32
N GLU A 174 20.01 -27.49 16.58
CA GLU A 174 21.14 -26.70 17.10
C GLU A 174 21.61 -27.22 18.47
N ALA A 175 20.70 -27.54 19.39
CA ALA A 175 21.04 -28.11 20.68
C ALA A 175 21.79 -29.44 20.55
N GLU A 176 21.38 -30.30 19.62
CA GLU A 176 22.06 -31.58 19.36
C GLU A 176 23.47 -31.37 18.79
N THR A 177 23.65 -30.43 17.86
CA THR A 177 24.98 -30.11 17.32
C THR A 177 25.92 -29.54 18.38
N LEU A 178 25.41 -28.72 19.29
CA LEU A 178 26.19 -28.19 20.41
C LEU A 178 26.56 -29.29 21.42
N ARG A 179 25.67 -30.27 21.62
CA ARG A 179 25.94 -31.44 22.46
C ARG A 179 27.06 -32.31 21.88
N GLN A 180 27.00 -32.63 20.59
CA GLN A 180 28.05 -33.39 19.90
C GLN A 180 29.41 -32.69 20.02
N ARG A 181 29.46 -31.37 19.80
CA ARG A 181 30.70 -30.60 19.99
C ARG A 181 31.22 -30.62 21.43
N ALA A 182 30.34 -30.64 22.42
CA ALA A 182 30.74 -30.73 23.82
C ALA A 182 31.35 -32.11 24.13
N ASP A 183 30.75 -33.18 23.59
CA ASP A 183 31.25 -34.55 23.74
C ASP A 183 32.62 -34.72 23.06
N ASP A 184 32.82 -34.14 21.86
CA ASP A 184 34.11 -34.13 21.17
C ASP A 184 35.22 -33.44 21.99
N VAL A 185 34.89 -32.32 22.63
CA VAL A 185 35.84 -31.58 23.49
C VAL A 185 36.20 -32.38 24.75
N LEU A 186 35.22 -33.09 25.34
CA LEU A 186 35.48 -33.99 26.46
C LEU A 186 36.42 -35.13 26.07
N LEU A 187 36.14 -35.78 24.93
CA LEU A 187 36.96 -36.87 24.40
C LEU A 187 38.40 -36.39 24.10
N ALA A 188 38.56 -35.22 23.48
CA ALA A 188 39.87 -34.63 23.25
C ALA A 188 40.62 -34.32 24.56
N ARG A 189 39.91 -33.90 25.61
CA ARG A 189 40.50 -33.61 26.93
C ARG A 189 40.94 -34.89 27.64
N GLU A 190 40.17 -35.97 27.53
CA GLU A 190 40.50 -37.30 28.06
C GLU A 190 41.68 -37.94 27.30
N ALA A 191 41.71 -37.81 25.97
CA ALA A 191 42.86 -38.22 25.16
C ALA A 191 44.13 -37.45 25.57
N ARG A 192 44.01 -36.14 25.82
CA ARG A 192 45.16 -35.34 26.27
C ARG A 192 45.63 -35.71 27.67
N SER A 193 44.72 -36.02 28.59
CA SER A 193 45.08 -36.42 29.97
C SER A 193 45.74 -37.81 29.99
N THR A 194 45.25 -38.75 29.18
CA THR A 194 45.83 -40.09 29.03
C THR A 194 47.21 -40.05 28.38
N ILE A 195 47.41 -39.28 27.30
CA ILE A 195 48.74 -39.08 26.69
C ILE A 195 49.72 -38.48 27.70
N ASN A 196 49.32 -37.46 28.45
CA ASN A 196 50.18 -36.85 29.47
C ASN A 196 50.53 -37.82 30.61
N ARG A 197 49.65 -38.78 30.92
CA ARG A 197 49.89 -39.83 31.92
C ARG A 197 50.82 -40.92 31.40
N LEU A 198 50.73 -41.29 30.12
CA LEU A 198 51.61 -42.27 29.47
C LEU A 198 53.02 -41.73 29.19
N ARG A 199 53.19 -40.41 29.18
CA ARG A 199 54.47 -39.72 28.98
C ARG A 199 55.27 -39.50 30.28
N ARG A 200 54.67 -39.77 31.44
CA ARG A 200 55.33 -39.81 32.75
C ARG A 200 55.71 -41.24 33.09
#